data_AF-A0A1Z4KL61-F1
#
_entry.id   AF-A0A1Z4KL61-F1
#
_cell.length_a   1.000
_cell.length_b   1.000
_cell.length_c   1.000
_cell.angle_alpha   90.00
_cell.angle_beta   90.00
_cell.angle_gamma   90.00
#
_symmetry.space_group_name_H-M   'P 1'
#
loop_
_entity.id
_entity.type
_entity.pdbx_description
1 polymer ?
#
loop_
_entity_poly.entity_id
_entity_poly.type
_entity_poly.pdbx_seq_one_letter_code
_entity_poly.pdbx_strand_id
1 'polypeptide(L)'
;MNALTLQWQDGGQNKTQQIYEQQPSKNPGTVRIGRDPLRCDIVLTNPTVSGLHVEIFFHSQQQNFYIRNLRSQNPPLVDGQQLIQGEKPLNQGSIIYLGQAQLHITTITINTIAATVLSLPQPPIASPQVVTPPLRQQPSPSPIHHHQATPQGVYGLECPKCHRVSSLENLQVGCPWCGTSLAAAVSVLVAPN
;
A
#
# COMPACT_ATOMS: atom_id res chain seq x y z
N MET A 1 5.23 8.98 -15.90
CA MET A 1 6.45 8.16 -15.84
C MET A 1 6.85 8.05 -14.39
N ASN A 2 7.00 6.82 -13.90
CA ASN A 2 7.36 6.57 -12.51
C ASN A 2 8.85 6.82 -12.29
N ALA A 3 9.20 7.47 -11.19
CA ALA A 3 10.57 7.87 -10.89
C ALA A 3 10.90 7.79 -9.40
N LEU A 4 12.16 7.53 -9.10
CA LEU A 4 12.75 7.51 -7.76
C LEU A 4 14.00 8.38 -7.74
N THR A 5 14.12 9.26 -6.74
CA THR A 5 15.29 10.12 -6.58
C THR A 5 16.17 9.60 -5.45
N LEU A 6 17.42 9.33 -5.78
CA LEU A 6 18.46 8.81 -4.90
C LEU A 6 19.46 9.92 -4.59
N GLN A 7 19.84 10.08 -3.34
CA GLN A 7 20.89 11.00 -2.89
C GLN A 7 21.92 10.25 -2.05
N TRP A 8 23.20 10.52 -2.25
CA TRP A 8 24.29 9.91 -1.49
C TRP A 8 25.52 10.82 -1.45
N GLN A 9 26.47 10.51 -0.58
CA GLN A 9 27.77 11.17 -0.53
C GLN A 9 28.84 10.26 -1.14
N ASP A 10 29.66 10.78 -2.05
CA ASP A 10 30.72 10.03 -2.73
C ASP A 10 31.92 10.94 -2.95
N GLY A 11 33.10 10.56 -2.43
CA GLY A 11 34.31 11.38 -2.51
C GLY A 11 34.16 12.76 -1.85
N GLY A 12 33.33 12.89 -0.80
CA GLY A 12 33.06 14.16 -0.14
C GLY A 12 32.03 15.04 -0.85
N GLN A 13 31.50 14.63 -2.01
CA GLN A 13 30.49 15.37 -2.77
C GLN A 13 29.11 14.75 -2.56
N ASN A 14 28.08 15.58 -2.39
CA ASN A 14 26.70 15.12 -2.43
C ASN A 14 26.27 14.93 -3.88
N LYS A 15 25.86 13.71 -4.21
CA LYS A 15 25.34 13.32 -5.52
C LYS A 15 23.85 13.04 -5.42
N THR A 16 23.12 13.41 -6.47
CA THR A 16 21.70 13.14 -6.63
C THR A 16 21.47 12.57 -8.00
N GLN A 17 20.68 11.50 -8.10
CA GLN A 17 20.32 10.88 -9.37
C GLN A 17 18.90 10.38 -9.35
N GLN A 18 18.20 10.58 -10.46
CA GLN A 18 16.85 10.09 -10.66
C GLN A 18 16.88 8.78 -11.46
N ILE A 19 16.11 7.81 -11.00
CA ILE A 19 15.90 6.50 -11.61
C ILE A 19 14.48 6.48 -12.17
N TYR A 20 14.32 6.13 -13.44
CA TYR A 20 13.02 6.02 -14.10
C TYR A 20 12.67 4.55 -14.38
N GLU A 21 11.38 4.22 -14.38
CA GLU A 21 10.89 2.85 -14.60
C GLU A 21 11.33 2.21 -15.93
N GLN A 22 11.53 2.99 -16.99
CA GLN A 22 11.86 2.51 -18.34
C GLN A 22 13.09 3.22 -18.92
N GLN A 23 14.05 3.62 -18.09
CA GLN A 23 15.29 4.18 -18.61
C GLN A 23 16.17 3.12 -19.29
N PRO A 24 16.91 3.48 -20.35
CA PRO A 24 18.02 2.67 -20.82
C PRO A 24 19.03 2.44 -19.68
N SER A 25 19.50 1.21 -19.55
CA SER A 25 20.49 0.81 -18.55
C SER A 25 21.32 -0.34 -19.07
N LYS A 26 22.42 -0.67 -18.36
CA LYS A 26 23.27 -1.82 -18.67
C LYS A 26 22.57 -3.16 -18.49
N ASN A 27 21.44 -3.18 -17.78
CA ASN A 27 20.60 -4.36 -17.61
C ASN A 27 19.12 -3.95 -17.75
N PRO A 28 18.50 -4.17 -18.93
CA PRO A 28 17.18 -3.65 -19.26
C PRO A 28 16.14 -3.89 -18.15
N GLY A 29 15.38 -2.84 -17.83
CA GLY A 29 14.34 -2.86 -16.80
C GLY A 29 14.84 -2.71 -15.36
N THR A 30 16.15 -2.58 -15.15
CA THR A 30 16.75 -2.40 -13.81
C THR A 30 17.86 -1.36 -13.84
N VAL A 31 18.19 -0.78 -12.68
CA VAL A 31 19.34 0.07 -12.47
C VAL A 31 20.30 -0.62 -11.52
N ARG A 32 21.51 -0.90 -12.00
CA ARG A 32 22.57 -1.57 -11.23
C ARG A 32 23.41 -0.57 -10.46
N ILE A 33 23.63 -0.85 -9.18
CA ILE A 33 24.45 -0.01 -8.30
C ILE A 33 25.60 -0.85 -7.73
N GLY A 34 26.81 -0.30 -7.77
CA GLY A 34 28.02 -0.96 -7.30
C GLY A 34 29.27 -0.15 -7.61
N ARG A 35 30.44 -0.76 -7.45
CA ARG A 35 31.75 -0.11 -7.66
C ARG A 35 32.32 -0.28 -9.08
N ASP A 36 31.80 -1.23 -9.85
CA ASP A 36 32.31 -1.56 -11.19
C ASP A 36 31.63 -0.71 -12.28
N PRO A 37 32.36 0.20 -12.95
CA PRO A 37 31.80 1.07 -13.99
C PRO A 37 31.45 0.34 -15.28
N LEU A 38 31.90 -0.90 -15.50
CA LEU A 38 31.49 -1.68 -16.68
C LEU A 38 30.13 -2.35 -16.46
N ARG A 39 29.74 -2.58 -15.21
CA ARG A 39 28.54 -3.35 -14.86
C ARG A 39 27.42 -2.52 -14.25
N CYS A 40 27.72 -1.38 -13.63
CA CYS A 40 26.76 -0.58 -12.88
C CYS A 40 26.38 0.70 -13.61
N ASP A 41 25.12 1.09 -13.51
CA ASP A 41 24.59 2.37 -13.99
C ASP A 41 24.92 3.50 -13.01
N ILE A 42 24.89 3.20 -11.71
CA ILE A 42 25.33 4.11 -10.64
C ILE A 42 26.60 3.53 -10.02
N VAL A 43 27.70 4.27 -10.14
CA VAL A 43 29.01 3.84 -9.66
C VAL A 43 29.35 4.56 -8.36
N LEU A 44 29.64 3.78 -7.32
CA LEU A 44 30.09 4.26 -6.02
C LEU A 44 31.59 4.02 -5.88
N THR A 45 32.34 5.03 -5.43
CA THR A 45 33.81 4.92 -5.28
C THR A 45 34.23 4.22 -3.99
N ASN A 46 33.32 4.08 -3.02
CA ASN A 46 33.62 3.50 -1.72
C ASN A 46 34.11 2.04 -1.83
N PRO A 47 35.28 1.69 -1.25
CA PRO A 47 35.90 0.38 -1.41
C PRO A 47 35.11 -0.77 -0.76
N THR A 48 34.25 -0.46 0.22
CA THR A 48 33.38 -1.47 0.88
C THR A 48 32.19 -1.88 0.02
N VAL A 49 31.93 -1.17 -1.08
CA VAL A 49 30.88 -1.51 -2.04
C VAL A 49 31.38 -2.59 -3.01
N SER A 50 30.61 -3.67 -3.13
CA SER A 50 30.82 -4.71 -4.15
C SER A 50 30.82 -4.15 -5.57
N GLY A 51 31.63 -4.72 -6.47
CA GLY A 51 31.69 -4.32 -7.88
C GLY A 51 30.31 -4.24 -8.54
N LEU A 52 29.47 -5.23 -8.30
CA LEU A 52 28.02 -5.20 -8.55
C LEU A 52 27.35 -5.58 -7.23
N HIS A 53 26.48 -4.72 -6.69
CA HIS A 53 25.97 -4.87 -5.32
C HIS A 53 24.45 -5.12 -5.31
N VAL A 54 23.69 -4.21 -5.90
CA VAL A 54 22.22 -4.26 -5.91
C VAL A 54 21.65 -3.85 -7.25
N GLU A 55 20.39 -4.23 -7.47
CA GLU A 55 19.54 -3.73 -8.55
C GLU A 55 18.33 -3.02 -7.95
N ILE A 56 17.96 -1.87 -8.53
CA ILE A 56 16.68 -1.21 -8.29
C ILE A 56 15.83 -1.34 -9.55
N PHE A 57 14.57 -1.70 -9.40
CA PHE A 57 13.64 -1.87 -10.52
C PHE A 57 12.22 -1.50 -10.11
N PHE A 58 11.37 -1.19 -11.08
CA PHE A 58 9.97 -0.87 -10.84
C PHE A 58 9.10 -2.11 -11.01
N HIS A 59 8.33 -2.47 -9.99
CA HIS A 59 7.42 -3.61 -10.03
C HIS A 59 6.02 -3.15 -10.45
N SER A 60 5.69 -3.26 -11.73
CA SER A 60 4.44 -2.72 -12.29
C SER A 60 3.17 -3.23 -11.63
N GLN A 61 3.09 -4.50 -11.22
CA GLN A 61 1.87 -5.01 -10.55
C GLN A 61 1.64 -4.39 -9.16
N GLN A 62 2.72 -4.00 -8.48
CA GLN A 62 2.68 -3.47 -7.12
C GLN A 62 2.81 -1.94 -7.09
N GLN A 63 2.99 -1.33 -8.27
CA GLN A 63 3.16 0.11 -8.47
C GLN A 63 4.22 0.73 -7.54
N ASN A 64 5.33 0.02 -7.31
CA ASN A 64 6.40 0.50 -6.43
C ASN A 64 7.81 0.11 -6.93
N PHE A 65 8.81 0.85 -6.46
CA PHE A 65 10.22 0.50 -6.65
C PHE A 65 10.68 -0.54 -5.64
N TYR A 66 11.47 -1.49 -6.12
CA TYR A 66 12.03 -2.58 -5.35
C TYR A 66 13.55 -2.58 -5.47
N ILE A 67 14.20 -3.05 -4.42
CA ILE A 67 15.64 -3.33 -4.39
C ILE A 67 15.86 -4.84 -4.27
N ARG A 68 16.81 -5.37 -5.05
CA ARG A 68 17.26 -6.76 -5.01
C ARG A 68 18.73 -6.83 -4.65
N ASN A 69 19.08 -7.75 -3.75
CA ASN A 69 20.46 -8.06 -3.44
C ASN A 69 21.10 -8.96 -4.51
N LEU A 70 22.33 -8.67 -4.91
CA LEU A 70 23.11 -9.49 -5.84
C LEU A 70 24.31 -10.19 -5.18
N ARG A 71 24.51 -10.02 -3.86
CA ARG A 71 25.71 -10.47 -3.13
C ARG A 71 25.41 -11.10 -1.78
N SER A 72 25.88 -12.34 -1.56
CA SER A 72 25.71 -13.05 -0.29
C SER A 72 26.65 -12.59 0.82
N GLN A 73 27.88 -12.20 0.50
CA GLN A 73 28.93 -11.93 1.50
C GLN A 73 28.78 -10.57 2.19
N ASN A 74 28.25 -9.57 1.46
CA ASN A 74 28.04 -8.22 1.95
C ASN A 74 26.64 -7.79 1.50
N PRO A 75 25.57 -8.25 2.17
CA PRO A 75 24.21 -7.92 1.80
C PRO A 75 23.90 -6.45 2.13
N PRO A 76 23.05 -5.78 1.35
CA PRO A 76 22.65 -4.41 1.63
C PRO A 76 21.78 -4.34 2.89
N LEU A 77 21.92 -3.26 3.64
CA LEU A 77 21.02 -2.92 4.75
C LEU A 77 20.00 -1.92 4.23
N VAL A 78 18.71 -2.23 4.32
CA VAL A 78 17.63 -1.34 3.87
C VAL A 78 16.73 -1.08 5.06
N ASP A 79 16.61 0.19 5.48
CA ASP A 79 15.82 0.61 6.64
C ASP A 79 16.17 -0.19 7.91
N GLY A 80 17.47 -0.39 8.15
CA GLY A 80 17.98 -1.11 9.31
C GLY A 80 17.91 -2.64 9.22
N GLN A 81 17.40 -3.21 8.13
CA GLN A 81 17.27 -4.66 7.95
C GLN A 81 18.16 -5.18 6.82
N GLN A 82 18.89 -6.27 7.05
CA GLN A 82 19.73 -6.89 6.03
C GLN A 82 18.86 -7.62 5.00
N LEU A 83 19.04 -7.30 3.72
CA LEU A 83 18.40 -8.00 2.62
C LEU A 83 19.36 -9.09 2.10
N ILE A 84 19.36 -10.24 2.78
CA ILE A 84 20.24 -11.37 2.45
C ILE A 84 19.78 -12.03 1.14
N GLN A 85 18.47 -12.26 0.99
CA GLN A 85 17.85 -12.87 -0.18
C GLN A 85 16.54 -12.16 -0.53
N GLY A 86 16.13 -12.27 -1.79
CA GLY A 86 14.87 -11.72 -2.28
C GLY A 86 14.93 -10.22 -2.56
N GLU A 87 13.78 -9.58 -2.43
CA GLU A 87 13.52 -8.20 -2.81
C GLU A 87 12.83 -7.46 -1.68
N LYS A 88 13.08 -6.16 -1.57
CA LYS A 88 12.40 -5.30 -0.59
C LYS A 88 11.82 -4.07 -1.28
N PRO A 89 10.59 -3.64 -0.93
CA PRO A 89 10.07 -2.37 -1.43
C PRO A 89 10.91 -1.20 -0.90
N LEU A 90 11.09 -0.19 -1.75
CA LEU A 90 11.65 1.10 -1.38
C LEU A 90 10.52 2.10 -1.17
N ASN A 91 10.66 2.96 -0.16
CA ASN A 91 9.72 4.03 0.13
C ASN A 91 10.45 5.38 0.11
N GLN A 92 9.69 6.46 -0.01
CA GLN A 92 10.25 7.79 0.22
C GLN A 92 10.76 7.86 1.67
N GLY A 93 12.00 8.33 1.83
CA GLY A 93 12.70 8.34 3.12
C GLY A 93 13.52 7.08 3.40
N SER A 94 13.42 6.03 2.57
CA SER A 94 14.21 4.81 2.80
C SER A 94 15.71 5.08 2.77
N ILE A 95 16.44 4.40 3.65
CA ILE A 95 17.90 4.48 3.77
C ILE A 95 18.49 3.12 3.40
N ILE A 96 19.43 3.13 2.46
CA ILE A 96 20.13 1.94 1.96
C ILE A 96 21.61 2.07 2.30
N TYR A 97 22.18 1.08 2.96
CA TYR A 97 23.61 0.95 3.13
C TYR A 97 24.16 -0.16 2.24
N LEU A 98 25.16 0.19 1.45
CA LEU A 98 25.98 -0.72 0.66
C LEU A 98 27.39 -0.70 1.25
N GLY A 99 27.70 -1.62 2.15
CA GLY A 99 28.88 -1.48 3.00
C GLY A 99 28.78 -0.20 3.85
N GLN A 100 29.75 0.70 3.70
CA GLN A 100 29.79 2.01 4.38
C GLN A 100 29.15 3.15 3.56
N ALA A 101 28.74 2.89 2.32
CA ALA A 101 28.07 3.90 1.51
C ALA A 101 26.59 3.98 1.89
N GLN A 102 26.13 5.17 2.30
CA GLN A 102 24.73 5.45 2.60
C GLN A 102 24.05 6.14 1.42
N LEU A 103 22.92 5.62 0.99
CA LEU A 103 22.05 6.19 -0.03
C LEU A 103 20.66 6.43 0.57
N HIS A 104 20.06 7.55 0.21
CA HIS A 104 18.78 8.00 0.73
C HIS A 104 17.80 8.23 -0.42
N ILE A 105 16.58 7.72 -0.26
CA ILE A 105 15.49 7.91 -1.21
C ILE A 105 14.74 9.19 -0.85
N THR A 106 15.01 10.29 -1.55
CA THR A 106 14.42 11.60 -1.20
C THR A 106 13.00 11.78 -1.74
N THR A 107 12.69 11.15 -2.88
CA THR A 107 11.40 11.32 -3.56
C THR A 107 11.05 10.08 -4.34
N ILE A 108 9.78 9.68 -4.33
CA ILE A 108 9.23 8.68 -5.25
C ILE A 108 7.97 9.27 -5.88
N THR A 109 7.94 9.31 -7.22
CA THR A 109 6.80 9.80 -8.01
C THR A 109 6.19 8.62 -8.76
N ILE A 110 4.99 8.21 -8.37
CA ILE A 110 4.21 7.18 -9.07
C ILE A 110 3.01 7.85 -9.75
N ASN A 111 2.95 7.81 -11.08
CA ASN A 111 1.83 8.33 -11.84
C ASN A 111 0.74 7.25 -11.96
N THR A 112 -0.12 7.15 -10.95
CA THR A 112 -1.34 6.34 -11.07
C THR A 112 -2.45 7.17 -11.69
N ILE A 113 -2.99 6.72 -12.82
CA ILE A 113 -4.28 7.25 -13.32
C ILE A 113 -5.35 6.72 -12.34
N ALA A 114 -6.04 7.61 -11.64
CA ALA A 114 -7.12 7.22 -10.74
C ALA A 114 -8.19 6.44 -11.53
N ALA A 115 -8.66 5.32 -11.00
CA ALA A 115 -9.72 4.55 -11.63
C ALA A 115 -10.95 5.45 -11.82
N THR A 116 -11.42 5.60 -13.05
CA THR A 116 -12.68 6.28 -13.33
C THR A 116 -13.80 5.42 -12.76
N VAL A 117 -14.35 5.82 -11.62
CA VAL A 117 -15.54 5.19 -11.06
C VAL A 117 -16.70 5.49 -12.01
N LEU A 118 -17.17 4.47 -12.72
CA LEU A 118 -18.42 4.56 -13.47
C LEU A 118 -19.57 4.52 -12.46
N SER A 119 -19.98 5.70 -11.97
CA SER A 119 -21.16 5.82 -11.12
C SER A 119 -22.41 5.48 -11.95
N LEU A 120 -23.18 4.49 -11.49
CA LEU A 120 -24.52 4.22 -12.03
C LEU A 120 -25.45 5.41 -11.73
N PRO A 121 -26.35 5.80 -12.65
CA PRO A 121 -27.34 6.84 -12.39
C PRO A 121 -28.23 6.45 -11.20
N GLN A 122 -28.23 7.25 -10.13
CA GLN A 122 -29.15 7.05 -9.01
C GLN A 122 -30.57 7.44 -9.46
N PRO A 123 -31.57 6.55 -9.33
CA PRO A 123 -32.96 6.91 -9.61
C PRO A 123 -33.45 7.95 -8.59
N PRO A 124 -34.31 8.90 -9.00
CA PRO A 124 -34.88 9.89 -8.10
C PRO A 124 -35.74 9.20 -7.03
N ILE A 125 -35.41 9.43 -5.77
CA ILE A 125 -36.15 8.90 -4.62
C ILE A 125 -37.49 9.64 -4.55
N ALA A 126 -38.58 8.95 -4.88
CA ALA A 126 -39.93 9.47 -4.67
C ALA A 126 -40.29 9.40 -3.17
N SER A 127 -40.55 10.55 -2.57
CA SER A 127 -40.98 10.67 -1.18
C SER A 127 -42.41 10.14 -0.98
N PRO A 128 -42.66 9.15 -0.09
CA PRO A 128 -44.03 8.81 0.28
C PRO A 128 -44.57 9.82 1.29
N GLN A 129 -45.64 10.53 0.91
CA GLN A 129 -46.45 11.34 1.82
C GLN A 129 -47.20 10.41 2.78
N VAL A 130 -46.91 10.53 4.07
CA VAL A 130 -47.61 9.79 5.13
C VAL A 130 -48.91 10.54 5.48
N VAL A 131 -50.05 9.94 5.16
CA VAL A 131 -51.36 10.36 5.67
C VAL A 131 -51.59 9.62 6.99
N THR A 132 -51.72 10.34 8.10
CA THR A 132 -51.98 9.74 9.43
C THR A 132 -53.32 10.26 9.97
N PRO A 133 -54.22 9.38 10.47
CA PRO A 133 -55.44 9.79 11.18
C PRO A 133 -55.15 10.25 12.62
N PRO A 134 -56.05 11.01 13.28
CA PRO A 134 -55.77 11.62 14.57
C PRO A 134 -56.23 10.74 15.72
N LEU A 135 -55.50 10.69 16.84
CA LEU A 135 -56.10 10.50 18.17
C LEU A 135 -55.17 10.84 19.33
N ARG A 136 -55.72 11.71 20.17
CA ARG A 136 -55.57 11.92 21.62
C ARG A 136 -54.28 12.53 22.19
N GLN A 137 -54.56 13.59 22.94
CA GLN A 137 -53.68 14.47 23.67
C GLN A 137 -53.26 13.84 25.02
N GLN A 138 -51.98 13.96 25.38
CA GLN A 138 -51.58 14.14 26.78
C GLN A 138 -50.22 14.87 26.87
N PRO A 139 -49.98 15.71 27.90
CA PRO A 139 -48.90 16.70 27.91
C PRO A 139 -47.57 16.22 28.52
N SER A 140 -46.53 16.93 28.08
CA SER A 140 -45.12 17.13 28.48
C SER A 140 -44.76 17.09 29.99
N PRO A 141 -43.46 17.08 30.43
CA PRO A 141 -42.27 17.64 29.75
C PRO A 141 -40.94 16.84 29.76
N SER A 142 -40.09 17.21 28.80
CA SER A 142 -38.67 16.87 28.55
C SER A 142 -37.72 17.51 29.61
N PRO A 143 -36.36 17.33 29.62
CA PRO A 143 -35.48 17.46 28.43
C PRO A 143 -34.10 16.71 28.35
N ILE A 144 -33.73 16.36 27.10
CA ILE A 144 -32.40 16.34 26.41
C ILE A 144 -31.39 15.17 26.57
N HIS A 145 -31.18 14.41 25.47
CA HIS A 145 -29.94 14.21 24.67
C HIS A 145 -30.07 12.91 23.82
N HIS A 146 -30.63 12.95 22.61
CA HIS A 146 -30.02 13.17 21.28
C HIS A 146 -29.30 11.95 20.63
N HIS A 147 -29.86 11.58 19.45
CA HIS A 147 -29.38 10.73 18.34
C HIS A 147 -29.59 9.21 18.45
N GLN A 148 -30.81 8.71 18.20
CA GLN A 148 -31.42 8.36 16.90
C GLN A 148 -30.69 7.26 16.11
N ALA A 149 -31.28 6.06 16.18
CA ALA A 149 -31.07 4.92 15.32
C ALA A 149 -31.62 5.21 13.90
N THR A 150 -30.81 4.90 12.89
CA THR A 150 -31.25 4.68 11.52
C THR A 150 -31.42 3.17 11.28
N PRO A 151 -32.48 2.72 10.60
CA PRO A 151 -32.66 1.31 10.26
C PRO A 151 -31.79 0.99 9.05
N GLN A 152 -30.53 0.61 9.30
CA GLN A 152 -29.65 0.09 8.25
C GLN A 152 -29.70 -1.43 8.30
N GLY A 153 -30.13 -2.06 7.20
CA GLY A 153 -30.01 -3.50 7.03
C GLY A 153 -28.57 -3.91 7.34
N VAL A 154 -28.41 -4.74 8.36
CA VAL A 154 -27.10 -5.10 8.90
C VAL A 154 -26.47 -6.07 7.93
N TYR A 155 -25.56 -5.61 7.07
CA TYR A 155 -24.78 -6.50 6.21
C TYR A 155 -23.75 -7.24 7.06
N GLY A 156 -23.75 -8.56 6.94
CA GLY A 156 -22.78 -9.45 7.59
C GLY A 156 -21.98 -10.25 6.57
N LEU A 157 -20.80 -10.70 6.95
CA LEU A 157 -19.92 -11.52 6.11
C LEU A 157 -20.18 -12.99 6.38
N GLU A 158 -20.62 -13.74 5.37
CA GLU A 158 -20.78 -15.19 5.49
C GLU A 158 -19.45 -15.92 5.29
N CYS A 159 -19.04 -16.69 6.30
CA CYS A 159 -17.80 -17.46 6.23
C CYS A 159 -17.92 -18.65 5.26
N PRO A 160 -17.04 -18.79 4.26
CA PRO A 160 -17.11 -19.89 3.29
C PRO A 160 -16.83 -21.27 3.91
N LYS A 161 -16.26 -21.34 5.12
CA LYS A 161 -15.93 -22.60 5.79
C LYS A 161 -16.99 -23.09 6.76
N CYS A 162 -17.61 -22.19 7.51
CA CYS A 162 -18.59 -22.57 8.55
C CYS A 162 -19.97 -21.91 8.38
N HIS A 163 -20.14 -21.10 7.33
CA HIS A 163 -21.39 -20.46 6.89
C HIS A 163 -22.08 -19.64 7.98
N ARG A 164 -21.30 -19.22 8.99
CA ARG A 164 -21.75 -18.26 10.00
C ARG A 164 -21.51 -16.86 9.49
N VAL A 165 -22.43 -15.97 9.87
CA VAL A 165 -22.41 -14.57 9.48
C VAL A 165 -21.77 -13.75 10.61
N SER A 166 -20.67 -13.06 10.32
CA SER A 166 -20.01 -12.11 11.24
C SER A 166 -20.27 -10.66 10.84
N SER A 167 -20.02 -9.70 11.73
CA SER A 167 -20.08 -8.28 11.37
C SER A 167 -19.00 -7.90 10.34
N LEU A 168 -19.24 -6.83 9.59
CA LEU A 168 -18.35 -6.33 8.54
C LEU A 168 -16.95 -5.94 9.05
N GLU A 169 -16.85 -5.54 10.33
CA GLU A 169 -15.60 -5.17 11.00
C GLU A 169 -14.60 -6.34 11.09
N ASN A 170 -15.10 -7.59 11.01
CA ASN A 170 -14.26 -8.78 11.07
C ASN A 170 -13.59 -9.14 9.74
N LEU A 171 -13.76 -8.32 8.68
CA LEU A 171 -13.16 -8.56 7.37
C LEU A 171 -11.64 -8.74 7.44
N GLN A 172 -10.97 -7.94 8.28
CA GLN A 172 -9.50 -7.95 8.43
C GLN A 172 -9.00 -8.89 9.54
N VAL A 173 -9.89 -9.37 10.40
CA VAL A 173 -9.55 -10.25 11.54
C VAL A 173 -9.76 -11.73 11.19
N GLY A 174 -10.70 -12.02 10.29
CA GLY A 174 -11.13 -13.38 9.95
C GLY A 174 -12.33 -13.84 10.79
N CYS A 175 -12.83 -15.03 10.46
CA CYS A 175 -14.04 -15.58 11.07
C CYS A 175 -13.80 -15.89 12.56
N PRO A 176 -14.56 -15.30 13.50
CA PRO A 176 -14.30 -15.44 14.93
C PRO A 176 -14.55 -16.86 15.46
N TRP A 177 -15.26 -17.71 14.70
CA TRP A 177 -15.58 -19.07 15.12
C TRP A 177 -14.62 -20.14 14.60
N CYS A 178 -13.95 -19.92 13.46
CA CYS A 178 -13.12 -20.95 12.83
C CYS A 178 -11.77 -20.44 12.29
N GLY A 179 -11.47 -19.15 12.49
CA GLY A 179 -10.21 -18.51 12.09
C GLY A 179 -10.01 -18.38 10.58
N THR A 180 -11.00 -18.72 9.76
CA THR A 180 -10.89 -18.65 8.30
C THR A 180 -10.96 -17.20 7.84
N SER A 181 -10.04 -16.80 6.94
CA SER A 181 -10.04 -15.46 6.37
C SER A 181 -11.39 -15.12 5.74
N LEU A 182 -11.89 -13.93 6.05
CA LEU A 182 -13.11 -13.37 5.49
C LEU A 182 -12.83 -12.43 4.32
N ALA A 183 -11.58 -12.31 3.88
CA ALA A 183 -11.20 -11.43 2.78
C ALA A 183 -11.93 -11.73 1.45
N ALA A 184 -12.44 -12.96 1.28
CA ALA A 184 -13.25 -13.40 0.15
C ALA A 184 -14.69 -13.78 0.53
N ALA A 185 -15.15 -13.39 1.73
CA ALA A 185 -16.50 -13.71 2.21
C ALA A 185 -17.56 -12.91 1.45
N VAL A 186 -18.73 -13.53 1.23
CA VAL A 186 -19.88 -12.87 0.59
C VAL A 186 -20.62 -12.04 1.64
N SER A 187 -20.93 -10.78 1.31
CA SER A 187 -21.79 -9.94 2.14
C SER A 187 -23.25 -10.37 1.98
N VAL A 188 -23.88 -10.78 3.08
CA VAL A 188 -25.28 -11.17 3.15
C VAL A 188 -26.06 -10.15 3.98
N LEU A 189 -27.30 -9.88 3.58
CA LEU A 189 -28.18 -8.97 4.29
C LEU A 189 -28.81 -9.74 5.46
N VAL A 190 -28.48 -9.36 6.69
CA VAL A 190 -29.02 -10.01 7.90
C VAL A 190 -30.30 -9.29 8.29
N ALA A 191 -31.41 -10.03 8.30
CA ALA A 191 -32.65 -9.52 8.86
C ALA A 191 -32.47 -9.30 10.37
N PRO A 192 -32.94 -8.18 10.94
CA PRO A 192 -32.89 -7.98 12.38
C PRO A 192 -33.74 -9.07 13.06
N ASN A 193 -33.16 -9.74 14.06
CA ASN A 193 -33.86 -10.68 14.95
C ASN A 193 -34.70 -9.92 15.97
#